data_AF-A0AAD0TZR5-F1
#
_entry.id   AF-A0AAD0TZR5-F1
#
_cell.length_a   1.000
_cell.length_b   1.000
_cell.length_c   1.000
_cell.angle_alpha   90.00
_cell.angle_beta   90.00
_cell.angle_gamma   90.00
#
_symmetry.space_group_name_H-M   'P 1'
#
loop_
_entity.id
_entity.type
_entity.pdbx_description
1 polymer ?
#
loop_
_entity_poly.entity_id
_entity_poly.type
_entity_poly.pdbx_seq_one_letter_code
_entity_poly.pdbx_strand_id
1 'polypeptide(L)'
;MSKAIKFRVYLSALIICVIGFMFSPASSQFYTNPFYIGSFIFAIALIVNVINYFCPNCKKNQVMQSATSYRLPRNKCYHCGEEIN
;
A
#
# COMPACT_ATOMS: atom_id res chain seq x y z
N MET A 1 -11.49 -8.37 5.67
CA MET A 1 -11.06 -6.95 5.58
C MET A 1 -11.03 -6.58 4.11
N SER A 2 -11.70 -5.52 3.67
CA SER A 2 -11.75 -5.20 2.23
C SER A 2 -10.35 -4.91 1.68
N LYS A 3 -10.13 -5.16 0.39
CA LYS A 3 -8.87 -4.84 -0.31
C LYS A 3 -8.45 -3.39 -0.08
N ALA A 4 -9.41 -2.46 -0.05
CA ALA A 4 -9.16 -1.04 0.20
C ALA A 4 -8.59 -0.80 1.61
N ILE A 5 -9.20 -1.40 2.63
CA ILE A 5 -8.73 -1.25 4.02
C ILE A 5 -7.36 -1.90 4.15
N LYS A 6 -7.15 -3.11 3.60
CA LYS A 6 -5.87 -3.80 3.63
C LYS A 6 -4.75 -2.96 3.00
N PHE A 7 -5.01 -2.35 1.84
CA PHE A 7 -4.07 -1.45 1.18
C PHE A 7 -3.74 -0.23 2.06
N ARG A 8 -4.76 0.45 2.61
CA ARG A 8 -4.57 1.62 3.48
C ARG A 8 -3.77 1.28 4.74
N VAL A 9 -4.04 0.13 5.36
CA VAL A 9 -3.30 -0.34 6.54
C VAL A 9 -1.82 -0.56 6.22
N TYR A 10 -1.51 -1.27 5.12
CA TYR A 10 -0.12 -1.48 4.73
C TYR A 10 0.58 -0.18 4.33
N LEU A 11 -0.12 0.74 3.67
CA LEU A 11 0.41 2.06 3.33
C LEU A 11 0.74 2.86 4.59
N SER A 12 -0.17 2.93 5.55
CA SER A 12 0.06 3.61 6.82
C SER A 12 1.22 2.99 7.61
N ALA A 13 1.29 1.65 7.66
CA ALA A 13 2.39 0.95 8.31
C ALA A 13 3.74 1.23 7.64
N LEU A 14 3.79 1.25 6.30
CA LEU A 14 4.98 1.63 5.55
C LEU A 14 5.42 3.06 5.89
N ILE A 15 4.49 4.01 5.89
CA ILE A 15 4.79 5.41 6.22
C ILE A 15 5.38 5.52 7.63
N ILE A 16 4.79 4.82 8.61
CA ILE A 16 5.30 4.79 9.99
C ILE A 16 6.73 4.21 10.03
N CYS A 17 7.00 3.13 9.30
CA CYS A 17 8.34 2.56 9.20
C CYS A 17 9.34 3.57 8.59
N VAL A 18 8.99 4.23 7.49
CA VAL A 18 9.87 5.22 6.86
C VAL A 18 10.17 6.38 7.82
N ILE A 19 9.16 6.93 8.49
CA ILE A 19 9.33 8.00 9.46
C ILE A 19 10.20 7.53 10.65
N GLY A 20 9.92 6.35 11.20
CA GLY A 20 10.71 5.78 12.30
C GLY A 20 12.18 5.55 11.93
N PHE A 21 12.45 5.15 10.69
CA PHE A 21 13.82 5.02 10.19
C PHE A 21 14.51 6.39 10.07
N MET A 22 13.81 7.45 9.67
CA MET A 22 14.38 8.81 9.60
C MET A 22 14.81 9.37 10.97
N PHE A 23 14.16 8.93 12.06
CA PHE A 23 14.57 9.30 13.42
C PHE A 23 15.67 8.40 13.99
N SER A 24 16.07 7.35 13.27
CA SER A 24 17.13 6.45 13.71
C SER A 24 18.51 7.05 13.44
N PRO A 25 19.51 6.83 14.32
CA PRO A 25 20.87 7.25 14.06
C PRO A 25 21.43 6.63 12.78
N ALA A 26 22.20 7.40 12.03
CA ALA A 26 22.95 6.88 10.88
C ALA A 26 23.93 5.79 11.35
N SER A 27 23.91 4.65 10.69
CA SER A 27 24.73 3.49 11.05
C SER A 27 25.13 2.72 9.79
N SER A 28 26.35 2.19 9.76
CA SER A 28 26.78 1.24 8.72
C SER A 28 25.99 -0.07 8.76
N GLN A 29 25.31 -0.34 9.88
CA GLN A 29 24.42 -1.50 10.09
C GLN A 29 22.93 -1.12 9.94
N PHE A 30 22.60 -0.08 9.18
CA PHE A 30 21.21 0.38 9.01
C PHE A 30 20.23 -0.72 8.57
N TYR A 31 20.70 -1.75 7.87
CA TYR A 31 19.90 -2.88 7.39
C TYR A 31 19.36 -3.78 8.50
N THR A 32 19.91 -3.70 9.72
CA THR A 32 19.38 -4.40 10.91
C THR A 32 18.30 -3.60 11.64
N ASN A 33 18.10 -2.34 11.26
CA ASN A 33 17.10 -1.48 11.88
C ASN A 33 15.68 -2.06 11.63
N PRO A 34 14.86 -2.26 12.68
CA PRO A 34 13.54 -2.86 12.53
C PRO A 34 12.60 -2.02 11.65
N PHE A 35 12.74 -0.69 11.64
CA PHE A 35 11.99 0.17 10.75
C PHE A 35 12.43 0.02 9.29
N TYR A 36 13.72 -0.16 9.03
CA TYR A 36 14.22 -0.46 7.68
C TYR A 36 13.67 -1.80 7.18
N ILE A 37 13.81 -2.87 7.96
CA ILE A 37 13.30 -4.20 7.63
C ILE A 37 11.78 -4.16 7.42
N GLY A 38 11.05 -3.53 8.35
CA GLY A 38 9.60 -3.37 8.27
C GLY A 38 9.17 -2.60 7.01
N SER A 39 9.88 -1.54 6.65
CA SER A 39 9.60 -0.78 5.42
C SER A 39 9.70 -1.67 4.17
N PHE A 40 10.70 -2.55 4.12
CA PHE A 40 10.89 -3.46 3.00
C PHE A 40 9.76 -4.50 2.92
N ILE A 41 9.38 -5.08 4.06
CA ILE A 41 8.28 -6.04 4.16
C ILE A 41 6.95 -5.40 3.73
N PHE A 42 6.61 -4.23 4.25
CA PHE A 42 5.36 -3.55 3.89
C PHE A 42 5.36 -3.04 2.45
N ALA A 43 6.52 -2.64 1.89
CA ALA A 43 6.64 -2.32 0.48
C ALA A 43 6.32 -3.54 -0.41
N ILE A 44 6.88 -4.71 -0.11
CA ILE A 44 6.57 -5.96 -0.83
C ILE A 44 5.07 -6.30 -0.69
N ALA A 45 4.52 -6.22 0.52
CA ALA A 45 3.11 -6.49 0.77
C ALA A 45 2.18 -5.54 -0.02
N LEU A 46 2.56 -4.27 -0.17
CA LEU A 46 1.86 -3.31 -1.01
C LEU A 46 1.94 -3.69 -2.47
N ILE A 47 3.13 -4.00 -3.00
CA ILE A 47 3.29 -4.42 -4.41
C ILE A 47 2.39 -5.59 -4.75
N VAL A 48 2.38 -6.64 -3.90
CA VAL A 48 1.51 -7.81 -4.07
C VAL A 48 0.03 -7.41 -4.01
N ASN A 49 -0.35 -6.50 -3.11
CA ASN A 49 -1.71 -5.99 -3.03
C ASN A 49 -2.12 -5.24 -4.31
N VAL A 50 -1.25 -4.35 -4.80
CA VAL A 50 -1.46 -3.56 -6.03
C VAL A 50 -1.66 -4.44 -7.24
N ILE A 51 -0.80 -5.44 -7.43
CA ILE A 51 -0.89 -6.38 -8.56
C ILE A 51 -2.22 -7.13 -8.52
N ASN A 52 -2.78 -7.41 -7.34
CA ASN A 52 -4.04 -8.15 -7.22
C ASN A 52 -5.29 -7.24 -7.04
N TYR A 53 -5.12 -5.92 -7.10
CA TYR A 53 -6.20 -4.95 -6.90
C TYR A 53 -6.93 -4.61 -8.22
N PHE A 54 -7.49 -5.63 -8.83
CA PHE A 54 -8.36 -5.50 -10.00
C PHE A 54 -9.84 -5.54 -9.62
N CYS A 55 -10.64 -4.73 -10.29
CA CYS A 55 -12.09 -4.86 -10.24
C CYS A 55 -12.52 -6.17 -10.93
N PRO A 56 -13.37 -7.01 -10.31
CA PRO A 56 -13.76 -8.30 -10.87
C PRO A 56 -14.53 -8.17 -12.19
N ASN A 57 -15.33 -7.12 -12.34
CA ASN A 57 -16.14 -6.87 -13.54
C ASN A 57 -15.34 -6.18 -14.65
N CYS A 58 -14.89 -4.94 -14.44
CA CYS A 58 -14.23 -4.18 -15.51
C CYS A 58 -12.73 -4.46 -15.67
N LYS A 59 -12.13 -5.33 -14.83
CA LYS A 59 -10.70 -5.71 -14.83
C LYS A 59 -9.70 -4.56 -14.77
N LYS A 60 -10.12 -3.33 -14.43
CA LYS A 60 -9.21 -2.19 -14.25
C LYS A 60 -8.53 -2.24 -12.89
N ASN A 61 -7.23 -1.93 -12.85
CA ASN A 61 -6.48 -1.82 -11.61
C ASN A 61 -6.92 -0.55 -10.85
N GLN A 62 -7.41 -0.74 -9.64
CA GLN A 62 -8.07 0.33 -8.88
C GLN A 62 -7.08 1.17 -8.09
N VAL A 63 -5.92 0.62 -7.75
CA VAL A 63 -4.83 1.39 -7.15
C VAL A 63 -4.26 2.37 -8.17
N MET A 64 -4.04 1.90 -9.40
CA MET A 64 -3.54 2.76 -10.47
C MET A 64 -4.55 3.88 -10.80
N GLN A 65 -5.84 3.53 -10.92
CA GLN A 65 -6.91 4.51 -11.17
C GLN A 65 -7.08 5.51 -10.02
N SER A 66 -6.88 5.08 -8.77
CA SER A 66 -6.97 5.99 -7.64
C SER A 66 -5.76 6.92 -7.60
N ALA A 67 -4.56 6.40 -7.89
CA ALA A 67 -3.32 7.17 -7.90
C ALA A 67 -3.30 8.28 -8.97
N THR A 68 -3.76 7.99 -10.20
CA THR A 68 -3.87 9.00 -11.28
C THR A 68 -4.85 10.14 -10.93
N SER A 69 -5.79 9.87 -10.03
CA SER A 69 -6.76 10.85 -9.53
C SER A 69 -6.39 11.46 -8.18
N TYR A 70 -5.17 11.22 -7.68
CA TYR A 70 -4.71 11.64 -6.34
C TYR A 70 -5.65 11.22 -5.20
N ARG A 71 -6.25 10.03 -5.31
CA ARG A 71 -7.20 9.46 -4.35
C ARG A 71 -6.69 8.13 -3.82
N LEU A 72 -7.09 7.78 -2.59
CA LEU A 72 -6.86 6.44 -2.04
C LEU A 72 -7.86 5.42 -2.61
N PRO A 73 -7.49 4.13 -2.71
CA PRO A 73 -8.43 3.07 -3.09
C PRO A 73 -9.66 3.06 -2.19
N ARG A 74 -10.83 2.75 -2.77
CA ARG A 74 -12.12 2.62 -2.07
C ARG A 74 -12.69 1.22 -2.29
N ASN A 75 -13.71 0.87 -1.51
CA ASN A 75 -14.46 -0.38 -1.67
C ASN A 75 -15.30 -0.40 -2.95
N LYS A 76 -15.49 0.75 -3.63
CA LYS A 76 -16.21 0.83 -4.90
C LYS A 76 -15.25 1.12 -6.04
N CYS A 77 -15.50 0.51 -7.18
CA CYS A 77 -14.72 0.68 -8.40
C CYS A 77 -14.84 2.11 -8.91
N TYR A 78 -13.70 2.75 -9.18
CA TYR A 78 -13.67 4.11 -9.72
C TYR A 78 -14.21 4.21 -11.14
N HIS A 79 -14.32 3.09 -11.85
CA HIS A 79 -14.78 3.06 -13.24
C HIS A 79 -16.25 2.63 -13.40
N CYS A 80 -16.64 1.51 -12.79
CA CYS A 80 -18.00 0.95 -12.95
C CYS A 80 -18.86 1.02 -11.68
N GLY A 81 -18.34 1.54 -10.57
CA GLY A 81 -19.08 1.68 -9.31
C GLY A 81 -19.29 0.39 -8.50
N GLU A 82 -18.94 -0.77 -9.06
CA GLU A 82 -19.11 -2.07 -8.42
C GLU A 82 -18.29 -2.23 -7.14
N GLU A 83 -18.81 -3.00 -6.18
CA GLU A 83 -18.09 -3.30 -4.95
C GLU A 83 -16.90 -4.23 -5.20
N ILE A 84 -15.74 -3.83 -4.67
CA ILE A 84 -14.50 -4.56 -4.74
C ILE A 84 -14.16 -4.96 -3.31
N ASN A 85 -14.48 -6.22 -3.00
CA ASN A 85 -14.17 -6.81 -1.71
C ASN A 85 -12.69 -7.21 -1.63
#